data_AF-A0A0Q6A7J2-F1
#
_entry.id   AF-A0A0Q6A7J2-F1
#
_cell.length_a   1.000
_cell.length_b   1.000
_cell.length_c   1.000
_cell.angle_alpha   90.00
_cell.angle_beta   90.00
_cell.angle_gamma   90.00
#
_symmetry.space_group_name_H-M   'P 1'
#
loop_
_entity.id
_entity.type
_entity.pdbx_description
1 polymer ?
#
loop_
_entity_poly.entity_id
_entity_poly.type
_entity_poly.pdbx_seq_one_letter_code
_entity_poly.pdbx_strand_id
1 'polypeptide(L)'
;MKKLFLLLFTAFLFIGCSSDEDTIYDFIGTWSGTYDGTEKGDWNIVVGSDGKVTGTMHSDQTNENYHISGNLSDTGDLNASIGSPADGEFRGTLTREKTGTGNWTNSVPTPVRSGSWKGEKK
;
A
#
# COMPACT_ATOMS: atom_id res chain seq x y z
N MET A 1 -50.90 -35.05 25.21
CA MET A 1 -50.72 -33.72 24.60
C MET A 1 -49.23 -33.44 24.49
N LYS A 2 -48.66 -33.63 23.29
CA LYS A 2 -47.27 -33.27 22.92
C LYS A 2 -47.19 -31.76 22.85
N LYS A 3 -46.36 -31.05 23.62
CA LYS A 3 -45.68 -29.77 23.28
C LYS A 3 -44.70 -29.37 24.40
N LEU A 4 -43.48 -29.94 24.43
CA LEU A 4 -42.38 -29.33 25.20
C LEU A 4 -41.02 -29.75 24.62
N PHE A 5 -40.75 -29.36 23.37
CA PHE A 5 -39.46 -29.64 22.74
C PHE A 5 -39.03 -28.50 21.79
N LEU A 6 -39.07 -27.25 22.26
CA LEU A 6 -38.72 -26.12 21.39
C LEU A 6 -38.16 -24.93 22.17
N LEU A 7 -37.16 -25.16 23.02
CA LEU A 7 -36.46 -24.10 23.76
C LEU A 7 -34.93 -24.32 23.83
N LEU A 8 -34.33 -24.97 22.82
CA LEU A 8 -32.89 -25.23 22.79
C LEU A 8 -32.20 -24.87 21.46
N PHE A 9 -32.87 -24.09 20.59
CA PHE A 9 -32.36 -23.76 19.25
C PHE A 9 -32.20 -22.26 18.98
N THR A 10 -32.03 -21.44 20.02
CA THR A 10 -31.80 -19.99 19.89
C THR A 10 -30.40 -19.54 20.30
N ALA A 11 -29.51 -20.45 20.71
CA ALA A 11 -28.21 -20.09 21.29
C ALA A 11 -27.03 -20.00 20.30
N PHE A 12 -27.23 -20.17 18.99
CA PHE A 12 -26.13 -20.17 18.00
C PHE A 12 -26.15 -19.04 16.97
N LEU A 13 -26.98 -18.01 17.14
CA LEU A 13 -27.07 -16.88 16.20
C LEU A 13 -26.11 -15.72 16.50
N PHE A 14 -25.17 -15.88 17.43
CA PHE A 14 -24.13 -14.88 17.72
C PHE A 14 -22.74 -15.35 17.27
N ILE A 15 -22.63 -15.99 16.09
CA ILE A 15 -21.34 -15.99 15.39
C ILE A 15 -21.17 -14.55 14.91
N GLY A 16 -20.43 -13.79 15.72
CA GLY A 16 -20.12 -12.39 15.49
C GLY A 16 -19.65 -12.19 14.07
N CYS A 17 -20.40 -11.39 13.33
CA CYS A 17 -19.90 -10.72 12.16
C CYS A 17 -18.83 -9.77 12.68
N SER A 18 -17.55 -10.18 12.68
CA SER A 18 -16.47 -9.19 12.67
C SER A 18 -16.58 -8.55 11.30
N SER A 19 -17.36 -7.47 11.24
CA SER A 19 -17.21 -6.50 10.17
C SER A 19 -15.85 -5.87 10.40
N ASP A 20 -14.81 -6.57 9.95
CA ASP A 20 -13.50 -5.99 9.66
C ASP A 20 -13.76 -5.01 8.53
N GLU A 21 -14.32 -3.85 8.86
CA GLU A 21 -14.46 -2.76 7.92
C GLU A 21 -13.04 -2.36 7.55
N ASP A 22 -12.69 -2.55 6.27
CA ASP A 22 -11.42 -2.09 5.74
C ASP A 22 -11.30 -0.59 6.00
N THR A 23 -10.40 -0.18 6.91
CA THR A 23 -10.13 1.24 7.19
C THR A 23 -8.71 1.63 6.84
N ILE A 24 -8.52 2.90 6.48
CA ILE A 24 -7.19 3.48 6.22
C ILE A 24 -6.26 3.47 7.44
N TYR A 25 -6.80 3.36 8.67
CA TYR A 25 -6.05 3.53 9.91
C TYR A 25 -4.88 2.55 10.06
N ASP A 26 -5.03 1.32 9.54
CA ASP A 26 -3.97 0.31 9.55
C ASP A 26 -2.77 0.72 8.68
N PHE A 27 -2.98 1.61 7.72
CA PHE A 27 -1.96 2.04 6.76
C PHE A 27 -1.31 3.39 7.11
N ILE A 28 -1.97 4.25 7.88
CA ILE A 28 -1.44 5.57 8.27
C ILE A 28 -0.05 5.45 8.90
N GLY A 29 0.89 6.28 8.47
CA GLY A 29 2.24 6.34 9.03
C GLY A 29 3.33 6.25 7.96
N THR A 30 4.55 5.99 8.42
CA THR A 30 5.73 5.93 7.55
C THR A 30 5.95 4.50 7.06
N TRP A 31 6.15 4.37 5.77
CA TRP A 31 6.54 3.15 5.09
C TRP A 31 7.86 3.39 4.38
N SER A 32 8.67 2.35 4.27
CA SER A 32 9.94 2.44 3.54
C SER A 32 10.37 1.08 3.04
N GLY A 33 11.22 1.06 2.03
CA GLY A 33 11.81 -0.17 1.54
C GLY A 33 12.77 0.09 0.40
N THR A 34 12.98 -0.95 -0.40
CA THR A 34 13.91 -0.93 -1.53
C THR A 34 13.16 -1.13 -2.83
N TYR A 35 13.72 -0.60 -3.92
CA TYR A 35 13.32 -0.95 -5.27
C TYR A 35 14.50 -1.54 -6.04
N ASP A 36 14.21 -2.31 -7.07
CA ASP A 36 15.17 -2.93 -7.99
C ASP A 36 14.62 -2.88 -9.42
N GLY A 37 15.39 -3.35 -10.41
CA GLY A 37 15.07 -3.32 -11.83
C GLY A 37 16.20 -2.69 -12.66
N THR A 38 15.83 -1.78 -13.57
CA THR A 38 16.82 -0.99 -14.33
C THR A 38 17.69 -0.11 -13.43
N GLU A 39 17.16 0.28 -12.27
CA GLU A 39 17.84 0.95 -11.17
C GLU A 39 17.42 0.32 -9.85
N LYS A 40 18.16 0.63 -8.79
CA LYS A 40 17.89 0.19 -7.43
C LYS A 40 18.18 1.32 -6.44
N GLY A 41 17.58 1.19 -5.28
CA GLY A 41 17.83 2.07 -4.15
C GLY A 41 16.69 1.99 -3.16
N ASP A 42 16.51 3.07 -2.41
CA ASP A 42 15.58 3.15 -1.30
C ASP A 42 14.41 4.07 -1.61
N TRP A 43 13.27 3.79 -1.00
CA TRP A 43 12.12 4.67 -1.01
C TRP A 43 11.52 4.79 0.40
N ASN A 44 10.85 5.91 0.64
CA ASN A 44 10.01 6.11 1.81
C ASN A 44 8.76 6.89 1.41
N ILE A 45 7.63 6.59 2.04
CA ILE A 45 6.38 7.33 1.90
C ILE A 45 5.73 7.51 3.27
N VAL A 46 4.90 8.54 3.38
CA VAL A 46 3.99 8.77 4.49
C VAL A 46 2.56 8.66 3.96
N VAL A 47 1.76 7.83 4.61
CA VAL A 47 0.31 7.71 4.37
C VAL A 47 -0.41 8.59 5.38
N GLY A 48 -1.15 9.58 4.90
CA GLY A 48 -2.00 10.46 5.68
C GLY A 48 -3.35 9.81 6.03
N SER A 49 -4.04 10.38 7.02
CA SER A 49 -5.37 9.92 7.43
C SER A 49 -6.47 10.11 6.38
N ASP A 50 -6.21 10.94 5.38
CA ASP A 50 -7.06 11.18 4.20
C ASP A 50 -6.69 10.26 3.02
N GLY A 51 -5.81 9.28 3.23
CA GLY A 51 -5.30 8.40 2.18
C GLY A 51 -4.25 9.04 1.29
N LYS A 52 -3.87 10.31 1.51
CA LYS A 52 -2.82 10.98 0.75
C LYS A 52 -1.46 10.33 1.00
N VAL A 53 -0.71 10.14 -0.07
CA VAL A 53 0.65 9.59 -0.03
C VAL A 53 1.65 10.62 -0.51
N THR A 54 2.73 10.81 0.26
CA THR A 54 3.88 11.65 -0.12
C THR A 54 5.17 10.99 0.30
N GLY A 55 6.23 11.12 -0.48
CA GLY A 55 7.51 10.48 -0.15
C GLY A 55 8.63 10.79 -1.13
N THR A 56 9.66 9.96 -1.11
CA THR A 56 10.79 10.02 -2.03
C THR A 56 11.30 8.65 -2.44
N MET A 57 11.90 8.58 -3.62
CA MET A 57 12.62 7.41 -4.16
C MET A 57 14.03 7.86 -4.56
N HIS A 58 15.05 7.24 -3.98
CA HIS A 58 16.46 7.60 -4.17
C HIS A 58 17.23 6.49 -4.89
N SER A 59 17.97 6.85 -5.94
CA SER A 59 18.78 5.91 -6.72
C SER A 59 20.20 5.81 -6.20
N ASP A 60 20.63 4.58 -5.88
CA ASP A 60 22.01 4.30 -5.45
C ASP A 60 23.01 4.43 -6.60
N GLN A 61 22.54 4.33 -7.85
CA GLN A 61 23.41 4.36 -9.03
C GLN A 61 23.61 5.77 -9.59
N THR A 62 22.55 6.56 -9.65
CA THR A 62 22.59 7.90 -10.25
C THR A 62 22.62 9.02 -9.22
N ASN A 63 22.40 8.70 -7.94
CA ASN A 63 22.22 9.66 -6.85
C ASN A 63 21.04 10.62 -7.09
N GLU A 64 20.14 10.29 -8.01
CA GLU A 64 18.90 11.04 -8.27
C GLU A 64 17.91 10.82 -7.13
N ASN A 65 17.03 11.80 -6.91
CA ASN A 65 15.96 11.71 -5.93
C ASN A 65 14.65 12.18 -6.56
N TYR A 66 13.66 11.30 -6.52
CA TYR A 66 12.35 11.50 -7.11
C TYR A 66 11.31 11.73 -6.01
N HIS A 67 10.38 12.65 -6.22
CA HIS A 67 9.25 12.81 -5.30
C HIS A 67 8.17 11.78 -5.60
N ILE A 68 7.67 11.09 -4.58
CA ILE A 68 6.48 10.23 -4.70
C ILE A 68 5.27 11.02 -4.21
N SER A 69 4.19 11.03 -4.99
CA SER A 69 2.91 11.61 -4.57
C SER A 69 1.73 10.83 -5.13
N GLY A 70 0.68 10.61 -4.34
CA GLY A 70 -0.47 9.83 -4.77
C GLY A 70 -1.50 9.61 -3.68
N ASN A 71 -2.23 8.51 -3.79
CA ASN A 71 -3.22 8.09 -2.80
C ASN A 71 -3.13 6.57 -2.53
N LEU A 72 -3.58 6.18 -1.35
CA LEU A 72 -3.80 4.81 -0.92
C LEU A 72 -5.29 4.61 -0.61
N SER A 73 -5.89 3.53 -1.09
CA SER A 73 -7.25 3.16 -0.73
C SER A 73 -7.32 2.49 0.66
N ASP A 74 -8.53 2.35 1.19
CA ASP A 74 -8.79 1.63 2.45
C ASP A 74 -8.52 0.11 2.34
N THR A 75 -8.39 -0.41 1.12
CA THR A 75 -7.99 -1.79 0.80
C THR A 75 -6.48 -1.96 0.66
N GLY A 76 -5.70 -0.87 0.73
CA GLY A 76 -4.25 -0.89 0.61
C GLY A 76 -3.73 -0.75 -0.83
N ASP A 77 -4.56 -0.39 -1.81
CA ASP A 77 -4.13 -0.19 -3.19
C ASP A 77 -3.43 1.17 -3.36
N LEU A 78 -2.13 1.13 -3.66
CA LEU A 78 -1.27 2.30 -3.81
C LEU A 78 -1.25 2.78 -5.26
N ASN A 79 -1.66 4.03 -5.43
CA ASN A 79 -1.76 4.71 -6.71
C ASN A 79 -1.00 6.05 -6.64
N ALA A 80 0.30 6.02 -6.95
CA ALA A 80 1.17 7.18 -6.90
C ALA A 80 1.99 7.37 -8.18
N SER A 81 2.51 8.58 -8.35
CA SER A 81 3.46 8.94 -9.39
C SER A 81 4.81 9.28 -8.79
N ILE A 82 5.88 9.10 -9.58
CA ILE A 82 7.20 9.66 -9.33
C ILE A 82 7.38 10.92 -10.18
N GLY A 83 7.73 12.03 -9.53
CA GLY A 83 7.60 13.37 -10.06
C GLY A 83 8.89 14.12 -10.39
N SER A 84 8.72 15.03 -11.36
CA SER A 84 9.52 16.14 -11.89
C SER A 84 10.84 15.85 -12.65
N PRO A 85 10.90 16.20 -13.97
CA PRO A 85 9.80 16.60 -14.85
C PRO A 85 9.05 15.31 -15.27
N ALA A 86 7.84 15.12 -14.74
CA ALA A 86 7.16 13.83 -14.57
C ALA A 86 6.94 13.01 -15.86
N ASP A 87 7.02 11.68 -15.71
CA ASP A 87 6.26 10.65 -16.47
C ASP A 87 6.53 9.24 -15.87
N GLY A 88 6.40 9.10 -14.56
CA GLY A 88 6.64 7.82 -13.89
C GLY A 88 5.57 7.43 -12.88
N GLU A 89 5.41 6.13 -12.73
CA GLU A 89 4.39 5.49 -11.92
C GLU A 89 5.03 4.79 -10.72
N PHE A 90 4.36 4.83 -9.58
CA PHE A 90 4.71 4.07 -8.38
C PHE A 90 3.43 3.42 -7.84
N ARG A 91 3.23 2.15 -8.23
CA ARG A 91 1.98 1.40 -7.99
C ARG A 91 2.27 0.17 -7.15
N GLY A 92 1.29 -0.28 -6.38
CA GLY A 92 1.38 -1.55 -5.67
C GLY A 92 0.32 -1.71 -4.60
N THR A 93 0.59 -2.56 -3.62
CA THR A 93 -0.33 -2.85 -2.52
C THR A 93 0.44 -2.85 -1.20
N LEU A 94 -0.15 -2.21 -0.19
CA LEU A 94 0.25 -2.31 1.21
C LEU A 94 -0.72 -3.26 1.92
N THR A 95 -0.21 -4.10 2.80
CA THR A 95 -1.00 -5.11 3.53
C THR A 95 -1.07 -4.79 5.02
N ARG A 96 -2.08 -5.32 5.70
CA ARG A 96 -2.27 -5.13 7.14
C ARG A 96 -1.20 -5.83 7.98
N GLU A 97 -0.51 -6.79 7.39
CA GLU A 97 0.69 -7.45 7.93
C GLU A 97 1.94 -6.55 7.85
N LYS A 98 1.76 -5.26 7.52
CA LYS A 98 2.82 -4.23 7.48
C LYS A 98 3.87 -4.49 6.42
N THR A 99 3.50 -5.19 5.35
CA THR A 99 4.35 -5.43 4.18
C THR A 99 3.73 -4.76 2.96
N GLY A 100 4.54 -4.44 1.96
CA GLY A 100 4.06 -3.89 0.70
C GLY A 100 4.95 -4.31 -0.45
N THR A 101 4.33 -4.48 -1.62
CA THR A 101 5.05 -4.77 -2.87
C THR A 101 4.40 -4.07 -4.04
N GLY A 102 5.16 -3.84 -5.11
CA GLY A 102 4.63 -3.21 -6.30
C GLY A 102 5.66 -3.00 -7.39
N ASN A 103 5.33 -2.12 -8.33
CA ASN A 103 6.15 -1.79 -9.49
C ASN A 103 6.32 -0.29 -9.62
N TRP A 104 7.41 0.09 -10.29
CA TRP A 104 7.68 1.47 -10.66
C TRP A 104 8.08 1.55 -12.13
N THR A 105 7.78 2.69 -12.76
CA THR A 105 8.26 3.03 -14.10
C THR A 105 8.63 4.50 -14.15
N ASN A 106 9.61 4.86 -14.96
CA ASN A 106 9.92 6.23 -15.30
C ASN A 106 10.19 6.31 -16.81
N SER A 107 9.37 7.07 -17.53
CA SER A 107 9.48 7.21 -18.98
C SER A 107 10.62 8.13 -19.42
N VAL A 108 11.17 8.93 -18.48
CA VAL A 108 12.24 9.90 -18.75
C VAL A 108 13.40 9.68 -17.76
N PRO A 109 14.64 9.51 -18.24
CA PRO A 109 15.08 9.56 -19.63
C PRO A 109 14.75 8.29 -20.42
N THR A 110 14.87 8.35 -21.75
CA THR A 110 14.78 7.17 -22.64
C THR A 110 16.13 6.44 -22.68
N PRO A 111 16.17 5.09 -22.61
CA PRO A 111 15.05 4.15 -22.56
C PRO A 111 14.32 4.16 -21.22
N VAL A 112 13.03 3.77 -21.24
CA VAL A 112 12.17 3.66 -20.05
C VAL A 112 12.88 2.87 -18.96
N ARG A 113 12.87 3.43 -17.75
CA ARG A 113 13.35 2.77 -16.54
C ARG A 113 12.16 2.13 -15.83
N SER A 114 12.35 0.96 -15.26
CA SER A 114 11.29 0.25 -14.55
C SER A 114 11.83 -0.82 -13.62
N GLY A 115 10.97 -1.28 -12.72
CA GLY A 115 11.22 -2.47 -11.93
C GLY A 115 10.18 -2.68 -10.85
N SER A 116 10.58 -3.36 -9.78
CA SER A 116 9.71 -3.72 -8.66
C SER A 116 10.22 -3.13 -7.35
N TRP A 117 9.34 -3.05 -6.37
CA TRP A 117 9.68 -2.59 -5.03
C TRP A 117 9.04 -3.47 -3.96
N LYS A 118 9.67 -3.46 -2.79
CA LYS A 118 9.16 -4.07 -1.56
C LYS A 118 9.39 -3.10 -0.40
N GLY A 119 8.56 -3.17 0.63
CA GLY A 119 8.78 -2.39 1.84
C GLY A 119 7.91 -2.80 2.99
N GLU A 120 8.11 -2.10 4.10
CA GLU A 120 7.50 -2.40 5.39
C GLU A 120 7.09 -1.10 6.08
N LYS A 121 6.06 -1.20 6.92
CA LYS A 121 5.66 -0.11 7.82
C LYS A 121 6.65 -0.01 8.98
N LYS A 122 7.10 1.20 9.31
CA LYS A 122 7.98 1.47 10.46
C LYS A 122 7.22 1.53 11.78
#